data_AF-A0A559QSU5-F1
#
_entry.id   AF-A0A559QSU5-F1
#
_cell.length_a   1.000
_cell.length_b   1.000
_cell.length_c   1.000
_cell.angle_alpha   90.00
_cell.angle_beta   90.00
_cell.angle_gamma   90.00
#
_symmetry.space_group_name_H-M   'P 1'
#
loop_
_entity.id
_entity.type
_entity.pdbx_description
1 polymer ?
#
loop_
_entity_poly.entity_id
_entity_poly.type
_entity_poly.pdbx_seq_one_letter_code
_entity_poly.pdbx_strand_id
1 'polypeptide(L)'
;MKQWVIQMHNNHLNTKPNLRFTSWLACGHFSHYVTLPVGLVLGGRYVLIEFKVNMITKAVIFLGIFSFSTYAASASYTGKIEKLNLHGNNWGTYNPNDLGVLNITMKGMPISCGQEDGYNRVVITSDHVLFTSVLSIVMAAKLADRDITIHYLNSCNVRSGSWDFGFVELGD
;
A
#
# COMPACT_ATOMS: atom_id res chain seq x y z
N MET A 1 50.98 9.86 9.83
CA MET A 1 51.11 10.01 11.30
C MET A 1 51.43 11.47 11.61
N LYS A 2 50.42 12.27 11.98
CA LYS A 2 50.58 13.58 12.64
C LYS A 2 49.33 13.82 13.47
N GLN A 3 49.52 13.73 14.77
CA GLN A 3 48.55 13.87 15.83
C GLN A 3 48.38 15.36 16.13
N TRP A 4 47.14 15.82 16.31
CA TRP A 4 46.87 17.10 16.94
C TRP A 4 45.96 16.88 18.13
N VAL A 5 46.48 17.31 19.27
CA VAL A 5 45.86 17.34 20.59
C VAL A 5 45.06 18.63 20.68
N ILE A 6 43.79 18.54 21.08
CA ILE A 6 43.00 19.72 21.48
C ILE A 6 42.70 19.57 22.97
N GLN A 7 43.31 20.46 23.77
CA GLN A 7 42.96 20.67 25.17
C GLN A 7 41.56 21.31 25.23
N MET A 8 40.63 20.68 25.95
CA MET A 8 39.38 21.31 26.33
C MET A 8 39.55 22.00 27.68
N HIS A 9 39.41 23.32 27.69
CA HIS A 9 39.25 24.09 28.91
C HIS A 9 37.78 24.04 29.32
N ASN A 10 37.52 23.40 30.45
CA ASN A 10 36.20 23.18 31.00
C ASN A 10 35.81 24.43 31.80
N ASN A 11 34.96 25.28 31.26
CA ASN A 11 34.30 26.33 32.04
C ASN A 11 32.79 26.12 32.05
N HIS A 12 32.35 25.96 33.29
CA HIS A 12 31.04 25.57 33.77
C HIS A 12 30.06 26.73 33.61
N LEU A 13 29.17 26.71 32.61
CA LEU A 13 27.98 27.56 32.62
C LEU A 13 26.75 26.78 32.17
N ASN A 14 25.96 26.44 33.18
CA ASN A 14 24.69 25.76 33.17
C ASN A 14 23.60 26.73 32.66
N THR A 15 23.22 26.63 31.37
CA THR A 15 21.91 27.10 30.89
C THR A 15 21.44 26.22 29.74
N LYS A 16 20.22 25.68 29.86
CA LYS A 16 19.54 24.89 28.84
C LYS A 16 19.20 25.76 27.62
N PRO A 17 19.58 25.41 26.37
CA PRO A 17 19.01 26.05 25.20
C PRO A 17 17.62 25.46 24.91
N ASN A 18 16.59 26.29 25.04
CA ASN A 18 15.22 26.00 24.63
C ASN A 18 15.14 26.17 23.11
N LEU A 19 15.33 25.10 22.35
CA LEU A 19 15.18 25.09 20.89
C LEU A 19 13.68 25.06 20.54
N ARG A 20 13.09 26.23 20.25
CA ARG A 20 11.78 26.32 19.58
C ARG A 20 12.01 26.41 18.08
N PHE A 21 11.55 25.40 17.35
CA PHE A 21 11.40 25.46 15.90
C PHE A 21 10.00 25.99 15.57
N THR A 22 9.92 27.16 14.96
CA THR A 22 8.68 27.65 14.33
C THR A 22 8.90 27.69 12.83
N SER A 23 8.35 26.73 12.09
CA SER A 23 8.31 26.79 10.63
C SER A 23 7.05 27.52 10.19
N TRP A 24 7.21 28.63 9.47
CA TRP A 24 6.12 29.27 8.72
C TRP A 24 6.28 28.89 7.25
N LEU A 25 5.28 28.21 6.69
CA LEU A 25 5.19 27.92 5.25
C LEU A 25 4.36 29.03 4.60
N ALA A 26 5.03 30.01 3.99
CA ALA A 26 4.39 30.92 3.05
C ALA A 26 4.44 30.28 1.66
N CYS A 27 3.28 29.85 1.13
CA CYS A 27 3.16 29.44 -0.27
C CYS A 27 2.96 30.70 -1.14
N GLY A 28 4.05 31.15 -1.77
CA GLY A 28 4.05 32.18 -2.81
C GLY A 28 4.48 31.58 -4.15
N HIS A 29 3.82 32.05 -5.21
CA HIS A 29 3.89 31.64 -6.62
C HIS A 29 5.29 31.28 -7.19
N PHE A 30 5.26 30.26 -8.05
CA PHE A 30 6.24 29.83 -9.06
C PHE A 30 7.46 30.76 -9.29
N SER A 31 8.58 30.39 -8.69
CA SER A 31 9.91 30.66 -9.22
C SER A 31 10.88 29.57 -8.72
N HIS A 32 11.76 29.08 -9.58
CA HIS A 32 12.50 27.82 -9.51
C HIS A 32 13.58 27.69 -8.39
N TYR A 33 13.37 28.28 -7.21
CA TYR A 33 14.31 28.19 -6.11
C TYR A 33 13.58 27.95 -4.78
N VAL A 34 13.71 26.73 -4.26
CA VAL A 34 13.40 26.42 -2.86
C VAL A 34 14.65 26.72 -2.04
N THR A 35 14.68 27.88 -1.41
CA THR A 35 15.71 28.25 -0.43
C THR A 35 15.16 27.93 0.97
N LEU A 36 15.71 26.92 1.62
CA LEU A 36 15.44 26.63 3.03
C LEU A 36 16.53 27.33 3.88
N PRO A 37 16.21 28.40 4.64
CA PRO A 37 17.19 29.01 5.51
C PRO A 37 17.37 28.15 6.76
N VAL A 38 18.46 27.40 6.83
CA VAL A 38 18.93 26.80 8.09
C VAL A 38 19.89 27.79 8.73
N GLY A 39 19.37 28.64 9.62
CA GLY A 39 20.18 29.60 10.38
C GLY A 39 20.73 28.98 11.66
N LEU A 40 22.05 28.83 11.75
CA LEU A 40 22.75 28.52 13.01
C LEU A 40 23.27 29.84 13.61
N VAL A 41 22.80 30.22 14.79
CA VAL A 41 23.22 31.47 15.47
C VAL A 41 24.34 31.16 16.45
N LEU A 42 25.56 31.62 16.15
CA LEU A 42 26.70 31.63 17.06
C LEU A 42 27.20 33.07 17.22
N GLY A 43 27.11 33.62 18.43
CA GLY A 43 27.78 34.88 18.79
C GLY A 43 27.27 36.16 18.10
N GLY A 44 25.99 36.22 17.71
CA GLY A 44 25.38 37.46 17.20
C GLY A 44 25.78 37.86 15.77
N ARG A 45 26.42 36.95 15.01
CA ARG A 45 26.67 37.13 13.58
C ARG A 45 25.97 36.02 12.80
N TYR A 46 25.11 36.39 11.86
CA TYR A 46 24.48 35.45 10.95
C TYR A 46 25.51 35.02 9.90
N VAL A 47 25.91 33.75 9.92
CA VAL A 47 26.70 33.16 8.84
C VAL A 47 25.72 32.46 7.91
N LEU A 48 25.51 33.05 6.74
CA LEU A 48 24.66 32.49 5.70
C LEU A 48 25.51 31.49 4.91
N ILE A 49 25.25 30.20 5.12
CA ILE A 49 25.93 29.14 4.37
C ILE A 49 25.07 28.82 3.15
N GLU A 50 25.45 29.33 1.98
CA GLU A 50 24.83 28.96 0.71
C GLU A 50 25.37 27.61 0.23
N PHE A 51 24.57 26.57 0.38
CA PHE A 51 24.83 25.29 -0.28
C PHE A 51 24.38 25.38 -1.74
N LYS A 52 25.33 25.59 -2.66
CA LYS A 52 25.11 25.44 -4.11
C LYS A 52 24.95 23.96 -4.45
N VAL A 53 23.73 23.45 -4.36
CA VAL A 53 23.40 22.08 -4.79
C VAL A 53 23.19 22.09 -6.31
N ASN A 54 24.02 21.33 -7.02
CA ASN A 54 24.00 21.25 -8.48
C ASN A 54 22.68 20.63 -8.99
N MET A 55 22.19 21.07 -10.15
CA MET A 55 20.89 20.63 -10.69
C MET A 55 20.79 19.10 -10.86
N ILE A 56 21.93 18.46 -11.16
CA ILE A 56 22.07 17.01 -11.28
C ILE A 56 21.85 16.31 -9.92
N THR A 57 22.34 16.89 -8.83
CA THR A 57 22.19 16.33 -7.47
C THR A 57 20.73 16.39 -7.00
N LYS A 58 19.96 17.39 -7.44
CA LYS A 58 18.51 17.47 -7.15
C LYS A 58 17.72 16.35 -7.85
N ALA A 59 18.09 16.02 -9.09
CA ALA A 59 17.43 14.94 -9.84
C ALA A 59 17.68 13.56 -9.22
N VAL A 60 18.89 13.31 -8.72
CA VAL A 60 19.24 12.03 -8.06
C VAL A 60 18.50 11.84 -6.73
N ILE A 61 18.36 12.92 -5.95
CA ILE A 61 17.58 12.87 -4.69
C ILE A 61 16.09 12.62 -4.98
N PHE A 62 15.55 13.17 -6.07
CA PHE A 62 14.14 12.96 -6.44
C PHE A 62 13.87 11.54 -6.96
N LEU A 63 14.84 10.93 -7.67
CA LEU A 63 14.70 9.57 -8.22
C LEU A 63 14.84 8.49 -7.13
N GLY A 64 15.56 8.75 -6.05
CA GLY A 64 15.77 7.79 -4.95
C GLY A 64 14.56 7.57 -4.04
N ILE A 65 13.57 8.45 -4.04
CA ILE A 65 12.41 8.40 -3.11
C ILE A 65 11.26 7.54 -3.67
N PHE A 66 11.32 7.09 -4.93
CA PHE A 66 10.23 6.33 -5.55
C PHE A 66 10.34 4.80 -5.44
N SER A 67 11.35 4.27 -4.74
CA SER A 67 11.52 2.81 -4.57
C SER A 67 10.69 2.25 -3.41
N PHE A 68 9.39 2.54 -3.35
CA PHE A 68 8.49 1.85 -2.42
C PHE A 68 8.12 0.49 -3.02
N SER A 69 8.69 -0.58 -2.46
CA SER A 69 8.28 -1.95 -2.77
C SER A 69 6.84 -2.17 -2.31
N THR A 70 5.89 -2.20 -3.24
CA THR A 70 4.51 -2.64 -2.94
C THR A 70 4.52 -4.16 -2.77
N TYR A 71 4.52 -4.62 -1.52
CA TYR A 71 4.27 -6.03 -1.21
C TYR A 71 2.78 -6.30 -1.40
N ALA A 72 2.38 -6.71 -2.61
CA ALA A 72 1.09 -7.35 -2.82
C ALA A 72 1.18 -8.77 -2.24
N ALA A 73 0.88 -8.90 -0.95
CA ALA A 73 0.83 -10.21 -0.32
C ALA A 73 -0.33 -11.00 -0.97
N SER A 74 -0.03 -12.21 -1.45
CA SER A 74 -1.01 -13.14 -2.01
C SER A 74 -0.96 -14.45 -1.23
N ALA A 75 -2.06 -15.17 -1.25
CA ALA A 75 -2.21 -16.46 -0.61
C ALA A 75 -3.00 -17.41 -1.53
N SER A 76 -3.07 -18.67 -1.14
CA SER A 76 -3.83 -19.69 -1.87
C SER A 76 -4.55 -20.61 -0.90
N TYR A 77 -5.67 -21.15 -1.34
CA TYR A 77 -6.46 -22.11 -0.59
C TYR A 77 -7.00 -23.20 -1.50
N THR A 78 -6.80 -24.45 -1.12
CA THR A 78 -7.31 -25.63 -1.83
C THR A 78 -8.48 -26.23 -1.06
N GLY A 79 -9.59 -26.47 -1.75
CA GLY A 79 -10.73 -27.16 -1.15
C GLY A 79 -11.98 -27.17 -2.04
N LYS A 80 -13.08 -27.62 -1.46
CA LYS A 80 -14.38 -27.75 -2.14
C LYS A 80 -15.18 -26.45 -2.13
N ILE A 81 -15.94 -26.24 -3.19
CA ILE A 81 -16.87 -25.11 -3.32
C ILE A 81 -18.17 -25.41 -2.56
N GLU A 82 -18.36 -24.72 -1.44
CA GLU A 82 -19.56 -24.84 -0.62
C GLU A 82 -20.76 -24.12 -1.24
N LYS A 83 -20.58 -22.88 -1.70
CA LYS A 83 -21.67 -22.05 -2.23
C LYS A 83 -21.18 -21.11 -3.33
N LEU A 84 -22.03 -20.90 -4.33
CA LEU A 84 -21.83 -19.90 -5.39
C LEU A 84 -22.99 -18.92 -5.35
N ASN A 85 -22.68 -17.63 -5.42
CA ASN A 85 -23.70 -16.59 -5.61
C ASN A 85 -23.25 -15.69 -6.76
N LEU A 86 -24.11 -15.52 -7.75
CA LEU A 86 -23.93 -14.61 -8.87
C LEU A 86 -25.05 -13.58 -8.83
N HIS A 87 -24.71 -12.31 -8.73
CA HIS A 87 -25.69 -11.21 -8.68
C HIS A 87 -25.05 -9.91 -9.15
N GLY A 88 -25.86 -8.89 -9.44
CA GLY A 88 -25.35 -7.53 -9.65
C GLY A 88 -24.72 -6.98 -8.37
N ASN A 89 -23.76 -6.07 -8.49
CA ASN A 89 -23.13 -5.40 -7.35
C ASN A 89 -24.19 -4.78 -6.42
N ASN A 90 -25.21 -4.15 -7.01
CA ASN A 90 -26.39 -3.59 -6.37
C ASN A 90 -27.60 -4.54 -6.48
N TRP A 91 -27.55 -5.66 -5.76
CA TRP A 91 -28.59 -6.70 -5.78
C TRP A 91 -30.02 -6.22 -5.39
N GLY A 92 -30.16 -5.04 -4.77
CA GLY A 92 -31.46 -4.47 -4.37
C GLY A 92 -32.21 -3.71 -5.48
N THR A 93 -31.57 -3.43 -6.61
CA THR A 93 -32.17 -2.66 -7.70
C THR A 93 -31.81 -3.31 -9.04
N TYR A 94 -32.81 -3.59 -9.88
CA TYR A 94 -32.55 -4.08 -11.23
C TYR A 94 -31.87 -2.98 -12.06
N ASN A 95 -30.62 -3.22 -12.46
CA ASN A 95 -29.87 -2.34 -13.34
C ASN A 95 -29.08 -3.18 -14.36
N PRO A 96 -29.41 -3.11 -15.66
CA PRO A 96 -28.73 -3.90 -16.69
C PRO A 96 -27.29 -3.43 -16.94
N ASN A 97 -26.92 -2.24 -16.49
CA ASN A 97 -25.57 -1.68 -16.63
C ASN A 97 -24.70 -1.91 -15.39
N ASP A 98 -25.17 -2.69 -14.42
CA ASP A 98 -24.42 -2.98 -13.20
C ASP A 98 -23.34 -4.04 -13.43
N LEU A 99 -22.33 -4.02 -12.57
CA LEU A 99 -21.28 -5.04 -12.59
C LEU A 99 -21.80 -6.34 -11.98
N GLY A 100 -21.63 -7.45 -12.70
CA GLY A 100 -21.86 -8.77 -12.15
C GLY A 100 -20.79 -9.10 -11.12
N VAL A 101 -21.18 -9.72 -10.02
CA VAL A 101 -20.31 -10.15 -8.94
C VAL A 101 -20.52 -11.63 -8.71
N LEU A 102 -19.43 -12.40 -8.79
CA LEU A 102 -19.41 -13.81 -8.44
C LEU A 102 -18.71 -13.99 -7.09
N ASN A 103 -19.47 -14.48 -6.11
CA ASN A 103 -18.96 -14.88 -4.81
C ASN A 103 -18.75 -16.39 -4.77
N ILE A 104 -17.53 -16.82 -4.46
CA ILE A 104 -17.11 -18.22 -4.39
C ILE A 104 -16.80 -18.55 -2.93
N THR A 105 -17.71 -19.23 -2.24
CA THR A 105 -17.51 -19.69 -0.86
C THR A 105 -16.92 -21.09 -0.87
N MET A 106 -15.79 -21.26 -0.19
CA MET A 106 -15.07 -22.54 -0.08
C MET A 106 -15.10 -23.05 1.35
N LYS A 107 -15.31 -24.36 1.49
CA LYS A 107 -15.40 -25.00 2.81
C LYS A 107 -14.04 -24.92 3.52
N GLY A 108 -14.00 -24.30 4.70
CA GLY A 108 -12.79 -24.22 5.53
C GLY A 108 -11.78 -23.14 5.13
N MET A 109 -12.11 -22.31 4.12
CA MET A 109 -11.27 -21.17 3.74
C MET A 109 -11.16 -20.17 4.91
N PRO A 110 -10.01 -19.52 5.14
CA PRO A 110 -9.89 -18.53 6.21
C PRO A 110 -10.79 -17.32 5.98
N ILE A 111 -11.20 -16.69 7.09
CA ILE A 111 -11.97 -15.46 7.09
C ILE A 111 -11.18 -14.34 6.40
N SER A 112 -11.84 -13.61 5.52
CA SER A 112 -11.24 -12.56 4.71
C SER A 112 -10.69 -11.37 5.51
N CYS A 113 -9.51 -10.90 5.12
CA CYS A 113 -8.88 -9.66 5.60
C CYS A 113 -8.79 -9.51 7.13
N GLY A 114 -8.79 -10.64 7.88
CA GLY A 114 -8.70 -10.62 9.34
C GLY A 114 -9.86 -9.90 10.04
N GLN A 115 -10.98 -9.70 9.34
CA GLN A 115 -12.18 -9.07 9.90
C GLN A 115 -12.99 -10.10 10.68
N GLU A 116 -13.49 -9.76 11.87
CA GLU A 116 -14.33 -10.68 12.66
C GLU A 116 -15.64 -11.05 11.94
N ASP A 117 -16.16 -10.13 11.11
CA ASP A 117 -17.35 -10.27 10.28
C ASP A 117 -17.04 -10.60 8.81
N GLY A 118 -15.78 -10.97 8.51
CA GLY A 118 -15.38 -11.38 7.18
C GLY A 118 -16.05 -12.68 6.72
N TYR A 119 -15.99 -12.95 5.42
CA TYR A 119 -16.55 -14.16 4.85
C TYR A 119 -15.46 -15.09 4.32
N ASN A 120 -15.70 -16.39 4.39
CA ASN A 120 -14.82 -17.46 3.88
C ASN A 120 -15.01 -17.60 2.35
N ARG A 121 -14.86 -16.50 1.61
CA ARG A 121 -15.17 -16.44 0.17
C ARG A 121 -14.22 -15.54 -0.59
N VAL A 122 -14.09 -15.84 -1.87
CA VAL A 122 -13.38 -15.05 -2.88
C VAL A 122 -14.39 -14.37 -3.80
N VAL A 123 -14.06 -13.18 -4.29
CA VAL A 123 -14.92 -12.39 -5.17
C VAL A 123 -14.20 -12.01 -6.45
N ILE A 124 -14.91 -12.15 -7.57
CA ILE A 124 -14.50 -11.70 -8.89
C ILE A 124 -15.68 -10.96 -9.57
N THR A 125 -15.38 -9.89 -10.28
CA THR A 125 -16.36 -9.06 -11.00
C THR A 125 -16.39 -9.36 -12.50
N SER A 126 -17.50 -9.06 -13.16
CA SER A 126 -17.73 -9.38 -14.57
C SER A 126 -16.85 -8.63 -15.56
N ASP A 127 -16.21 -7.54 -15.14
CA ASP A 127 -15.22 -6.78 -15.89
C ASP A 127 -13.82 -7.43 -15.88
N HIS A 128 -13.60 -8.43 -15.01
CA HIS A 128 -12.34 -9.17 -14.97
C HIS A 128 -12.21 -10.10 -16.19
N VAL A 129 -11.04 -10.08 -16.84
CA VAL A 129 -10.76 -10.86 -18.08
C VAL A 129 -11.00 -12.36 -17.93
N LEU A 130 -10.85 -12.91 -16.73
CA LEU A 130 -11.05 -14.33 -16.43
C LEU A 130 -12.47 -14.68 -15.96
N PHE A 131 -13.40 -13.73 -15.85
CA PHE A 131 -14.70 -13.94 -15.18
C PHE A 131 -15.47 -15.14 -15.71
N THR A 132 -15.69 -15.21 -17.03
CA THR A 132 -16.45 -16.30 -17.65
C THR A 132 -15.77 -17.66 -17.51
N SER A 133 -14.44 -17.69 -17.61
CA SER A 133 -13.63 -18.90 -17.45
C SER A 133 -13.70 -19.40 -16.01
N VAL A 134 -13.52 -18.51 -15.04
CA VAL A 134 -13.61 -18.83 -13.60
C VAL A 134 -14.99 -19.34 -13.25
N LEU A 135 -16.06 -18.66 -13.70
CA LEU A 135 -17.43 -19.12 -13.48
C LEU A 135 -17.63 -20.55 -14.00
N SER A 136 -17.16 -20.84 -15.21
CA SER A 136 -17.30 -22.17 -15.83
C SER A 136 -16.52 -23.24 -15.08
N ILE A 137 -15.26 -22.96 -14.71
CA ILE A 137 -14.38 -23.87 -13.96
C ILE A 137 -14.99 -24.17 -12.59
N VAL A 138 -15.42 -23.14 -11.87
CA VAL A 138 -15.96 -23.24 -10.52
C VAL A 138 -17.30 -23.98 -10.54
N MET A 139 -18.19 -23.72 -11.51
CA MET A 139 -19.41 -24.52 -11.66
C MET A 139 -19.11 -25.98 -11.97
N ALA A 140 -18.18 -26.26 -12.89
CA ALA A 140 -17.80 -27.63 -13.25
C ALA A 140 -17.21 -28.39 -12.05
N ALA A 141 -16.29 -27.77 -11.31
CA ALA A 141 -15.69 -28.36 -10.11
C ALA A 141 -16.72 -28.61 -9.01
N LYS A 142 -17.67 -27.69 -8.79
CA LYS A 142 -18.76 -27.88 -7.82
C LYS A 142 -19.64 -29.06 -8.20
N LEU A 143 -20.02 -29.17 -9.47
CA LEU A 143 -20.87 -30.28 -9.97
C LEU A 143 -20.15 -31.63 -9.92
N ALA A 144 -18.84 -31.64 -10.17
CA ALA A 144 -18.00 -32.82 -10.11
C ALA A 144 -17.56 -33.18 -8.67
N ASP A 145 -17.95 -32.38 -7.68
CA ASP A 145 -17.48 -32.48 -6.29
C ASP A 145 -15.95 -32.57 -6.18
N ARG A 146 -15.23 -31.77 -6.97
CA ARG A 146 -13.75 -31.72 -6.98
C ARG A 146 -13.21 -30.54 -6.20
N ASP A 147 -12.01 -30.74 -5.68
CA ASP A 147 -11.23 -29.69 -5.03
C ASP A 147 -10.61 -28.79 -6.09
N ILE A 148 -10.57 -27.48 -5.79
CA ILE A 148 -9.88 -26.49 -6.61
C ILE A 148 -8.96 -25.66 -5.72
N THR A 149 -7.90 -25.12 -6.32
CA THR A 149 -7.02 -24.17 -5.66
C THR A 149 -7.36 -22.78 -6.16
N ILE A 150 -7.74 -21.88 -5.25
CA ILE A 150 -7.94 -20.47 -5.56
C ILE A 150 -6.79 -19.66 -4.95
N HIS A 151 -6.12 -18.90 -5.81
CA HIS A 151 -5.18 -17.89 -5.41
C HIS A 151 -5.89 -16.55 -5.28
N TYR A 152 -5.65 -15.86 -4.17
CA TYR A 152 -6.30 -14.61 -3.85
C TYR A 152 -5.30 -13.59 -3.31
N LEU A 153 -5.64 -12.32 -3.46
CA LEU A 153 -4.86 -11.22 -2.92
C LEU A 153 -5.23 -11.01 -1.45
N ASN A 154 -4.28 -10.60 -0.62
CA ASN A 154 -4.55 -10.22 0.78
C ASN A 154 -5.17 -8.82 0.86
N SER A 155 -6.20 -8.59 0.05
CA SER A 155 -6.99 -7.37 -0.02
C SER A 155 -8.46 -7.71 -0.19
N CYS A 156 -9.32 -6.76 0.20
CA CYS A 156 -10.77 -6.84 0.11
C CYS A 156 -11.31 -5.57 -0.57
N ASN A 157 -10.76 -5.24 -1.74
CA ASN A 157 -11.07 -4.01 -2.46
C ASN A 157 -12.36 -4.13 -3.27
N VAL A 158 -12.67 -5.30 -3.81
CA VAL A 158 -13.88 -5.53 -4.62
C VAL A 158 -15.12 -5.54 -3.75
N ARG A 159 -15.04 -6.19 -2.58
CA ARG A 159 -16.14 -6.26 -1.62
C ARG A 159 -15.58 -6.35 -0.20
N SER A 160 -16.09 -5.52 0.69
CA SER A 160 -15.73 -5.58 2.11
C SER A 160 -16.03 -6.98 2.67
N GLY A 161 -15.07 -7.55 3.39
CA GLY A 161 -15.19 -8.88 3.96
C GLY A 161 -15.12 -10.01 2.93
N SER A 162 -14.42 -9.86 1.80
CA SER A 162 -14.16 -10.99 0.91
C SER A 162 -12.82 -10.85 0.20
N TRP A 163 -12.11 -11.96 0.03
CA TRP A 163 -10.82 -11.94 -0.64
C TRP A 163 -10.95 -11.56 -2.11
N ASP A 164 -10.05 -10.73 -2.62
CA ASP A 164 -9.99 -10.39 -4.04
C ASP A 164 -9.40 -11.56 -4.84
N PHE A 165 -10.09 -11.97 -5.90
CA PHE A 165 -9.64 -13.06 -6.77
C PHE A 165 -8.32 -12.74 -7.48
N GLY A 166 -7.42 -13.73 -7.52
CA GLY A 166 -6.20 -13.69 -8.34
C GLY A 166 -6.30 -14.63 -9.54
N PHE A 167 -6.22 -15.94 -9.31
CA PHE A 167 -6.40 -16.96 -10.35
C PHE A 167 -6.91 -18.28 -9.76
N VAL A 168 -7.31 -19.21 -10.62
CA VAL A 168 -7.82 -20.54 -10.22
C VAL A 168 -7.04 -21.64 -10.93
N GLU A 169 -6.77 -22.70 -10.20
CA GLU A 169 -6.14 -23.93 -10.66
C GLU A 169 -7.04 -25.12 -10.30
N LEU A 170 -7.17 -26.07 -11.23
CA LEU A 170 -7.87 -27.32 -10.97
C LEU A 170 -6.92 -28.24 -10.20
N GLY A 171 -7.38 -28.81 -9.08
CA GLY A 171 -6.64 -29.85 -8.39
C GLY A 171 -6.58 -31.12 -9.24
N ASP A 172 -5.47 -31.87 -9.12
CA ASP A 172 -5.28 -33.18 -9.74
C ASP A 172 -6.33 -34.21 -9.26
#